data_AF-A0A8C3UIA9-F1
#
_entry.id   AF-A0A8C3UIA9-F1
#
_cell.length_a   1.000
_cell.length_b   1.000
_cell.length_c   1.000
_cell.angle_alpha   90.00
_cell.angle_beta   90.00
_cell.angle_gamma   90.00
#
_symmetry.space_group_name_H-M   'P 1'
#
loop_
_entity.id
_entity.type
_entity.pdbx_description
1 polymer ?
#
loop_
_entity_poly.entity_id
_entity_poly.type
_entity_poly.pdbx_seq_one_letter_code
_entity_poly.pdbx_strand_id
1 'polypeptide(L)'
;GDPKTPPGHPNSSIPPPRTPQLYYEISRIDWDYTAEPGRIRGIHYGPDIAVPLDMDGSQHSGIFISDFLWGLVPTQWGPRRPPCPPGGPRGSATPPCTWDPPH
;
A
#
# COMPACT_ATOMS: atom_id res chain seq x y z
N GLY A 1 49.03 -11.50 30.62
CA GLY A 1 47.83 -10.73 30.98
C GLY A 1 47.02 -10.60 29.73
N ASP A 2 45.90 -11.30 29.67
CA ASP A 2 45.08 -11.39 28.46
C ASP A 2 44.34 -10.07 28.19
N PRO A 3 44.25 -9.60 26.93
CA PRO A 3 43.48 -8.42 26.61
C PRO A 3 41.98 -8.73 26.73
N LYS A 4 41.35 -8.07 27.69
CA LYS A 4 39.90 -8.09 27.92
C LYS A 4 39.18 -7.53 26.68
N THR A 5 38.57 -8.41 25.90
CA THR A 5 37.62 -8.03 24.85
C THR A 5 36.48 -7.23 25.49
N PRO A 6 36.13 -6.03 24.97
CA PRO A 6 34.97 -5.31 25.46
C PRO A 6 33.69 -6.12 25.17
N PRO A 7 32.68 -6.09 26.07
CA PRO A 7 31.43 -6.79 25.83
C PRO A 7 30.78 -6.19 24.58
N GLY A 8 30.64 -7.02 23.54
CA GLY A 8 29.93 -6.65 22.32
C GLY A 8 28.51 -6.20 22.66
N HIS A 9 28.13 -5.03 22.16
CA HIS A 9 26.75 -4.56 22.23
C HIS A 9 25.83 -5.63 21.64
N PRO A 10 24.69 -5.95 22.29
CA PRO A 10 23.73 -6.87 21.72
C PRO A 10 23.25 -6.29 20.38
N ASN A 11 23.31 -7.15 19.37
CA ASN A 11 22.86 -6.94 18.00
C ASN A 11 21.56 -6.13 17.98
N SER A 12 21.66 -4.81 17.77
CA SER A 12 20.50 -3.94 17.60
C SER A 12 19.97 -4.21 16.20
N SER A 13 19.15 -5.25 16.08
CA SER A 13 18.35 -5.49 14.90
C SER A 13 17.40 -4.30 14.75
N ILE A 14 17.80 -3.31 13.96
CA ILE A 14 16.94 -2.20 13.58
C ILE A 14 15.69 -2.82 12.96
N PRO A 15 14.48 -2.58 13.50
CA PRO A 15 13.28 -3.12 12.90
C PRO A 15 13.15 -2.58 11.48
N PRO A 16 12.55 -3.35 10.55
CA PRO A 16 12.36 -2.90 9.19
C PRO A 16 11.66 -1.53 9.18
N PRO A 17 12.00 -0.65 8.22
CA PRO A 17 11.40 0.67 8.13
C PRO A 17 9.89 0.48 8.05
N ARG A 18 9.14 1.21 8.90
CA ARG A 18 7.66 1.20 8.91
C ARG A 18 7.06 2.10 7.83
N THR A 19 7.88 2.94 7.22
CA THR A 19 7.48 3.95 6.23
C THR A 19 6.77 3.36 5.00
N PRO A 20 7.27 2.31 4.32
CA PRO A 20 6.57 1.75 3.17
C PRO A 20 5.21 1.13 3.55
N GLN A 21 5.11 0.48 4.72
CA GLN A 21 3.86 -0.07 5.22
C GLN A 21 2.86 1.05 5.51
N LEU A 22 3.30 2.16 6.12
CA LEU A 22 2.45 3.32 6.37
C LEU A 22 1.91 3.92 5.07
N TYR A 23 2.76 4.09 4.05
CA TYR A 23 2.30 4.59 2.75
C TYR A 23 1.26 3.66 2.12
N TYR A 24 1.47 2.34 2.19
CA TYR A 24 0.50 1.38 1.70
C TYR A 24 -0.82 1.41 2.50
N GLU A 25 -0.78 1.54 3.82
CA GLU A 25 -1.99 1.65 4.65
C GLU A 25 -2.82 2.89 4.32
N ILE A 26 -2.15 3.99 3.95
CA ILE A 26 -2.80 5.24 3.57
C ILE A 26 -3.35 5.16 2.14
N SER A 27 -2.49 4.84 1.17
CA SER A 27 -2.82 4.96 -0.26
C SER A 27 -3.48 3.70 -0.82
N ARG A 28 -3.26 2.53 -0.22
CA ARG A 28 -3.64 1.22 -0.77
C ARG A 28 -3.10 0.95 -2.17
N ILE A 29 -1.96 1.55 -2.52
CA ILE A 29 -1.31 1.33 -3.82
C ILE A 29 -0.17 0.34 -3.65
N ASP A 30 -0.26 -0.77 -4.39
CA ASP A 30 0.85 -1.68 -4.62
C ASP A 30 1.56 -1.29 -5.92
N TRP A 31 2.85 -0.95 -5.83
CA TRP A 31 3.61 -0.43 -6.95
C TRP A 31 4.33 -1.55 -7.72
N ASP A 32 4.31 -1.47 -9.04
CA ASP A 32 5.13 -2.34 -9.90
C ASP A 32 6.58 -1.83 -9.92
N TYR A 33 7.42 -2.37 -9.03
CA TYR A 33 8.84 -2.05 -8.97
C TYR A 33 9.68 -2.59 -10.14
N THR A 34 9.07 -3.35 -11.05
CA THR A 34 9.71 -3.81 -12.30
C THR A 34 9.42 -2.90 -13.49
N ALA A 35 8.57 -1.87 -13.31
CA ALA A 35 8.25 -0.91 -14.36
C ALA A 35 9.45 -0.02 -14.73
N GLU A 36 9.44 0.46 -15.96
CA GLU A 36 10.49 1.34 -16.48
C GLU A 36 10.62 2.65 -15.67
N PRO A 37 11.83 3.21 -15.50
CA PRO A 37 12.02 4.48 -14.82
C PRO A 37 11.15 5.59 -15.45
N GLY A 38 10.40 6.31 -14.61
CA GLY A 38 9.48 7.35 -15.05
C GLY A 38 8.08 6.83 -15.41
N ARG A 39 7.86 5.51 -15.50
CA ARG A 39 6.52 4.91 -15.55
C ARG A 39 5.98 4.80 -14.12
N ILE A 40 4.79 5.32 -13.89
CA ILE A 40 4.08 5.18 -12.62
C ILE A 40 3.05 4.08 -12.83
N ARG A 41 3.33 2.89 -12.29
CA ARG A 41 2.52 1.68 -12.50
C ARG A 41 2.26 0.95 -11.20
N GLY A 42 1.04 0.47 -11.02
CA GLY A 42 0.64 -0.26 -9.82
C GLY A 42 -0.83 -0.67 -9.83
N ILE A 43 -1.34 -1.06 -8.68
CA ILE A 43 -2.74 -1.41 -8.46
C ILE A 43 -3.22 -0.67 -7.22
N HIS A 44 -4.30 0.11 -7.35
CA HIS A 44 -4.99 0.74 -6.22
C HIS A 44 -6.11 -0.17 -5.71
N TYR A 45 -6.01 -0.58 -4.44
CA TYR A 45 -7.01 -1.41 -3.77
C TYR A 45 -8.02 -0.53 -3.02
N GLY A 46 -9.03 -0.06 -3.75
CA GLY A 46 -10.19 0.63 -3.19
C GLY A 46 -11.13 -0.31 -2.41
N PRO A 47 -12.21 0.24 -1.81
CA PRO A 47 -13.17 -0.53 -1.00
C PRO A 47 -14.03 -1.52 -1.80
N ASP A 48 -14.11 -1.37 -3.12
CA ASP A 48 -14.98 -2.19 -3.98
C ASP A 48 -14.17 -3.02 -4.99
N ILE A 49 -13.44 -2.36 -5.90
CA ILE A 49 -12.70 -3.03 -6.99
C ILE A 49 -11.26 -2.49 -7.03
N ALA A 50 -10.31 -3.40 -7.26
CA ALA A 50 -8.93 -3.03 -7.52
C ALA A 50 -8.79 -2.40 -8.92
N VAL A 51 -8.17 -1.22 -8.98
CA VAL A 51 -8.03 -0.44 -10.22
C VAL A 51 -6.56 -0.41 -10.63
N PRO A 52 -6.22 -0.80 -11.88
CA PRO A 52 -4.84 -0.68 -12.37
C PRO A 52 -4.46 0.79 -12.58
N LEU A 53 -3.22 1.12 -12.24
CA LEU A 53 -2.57 2.40 -12.51
C LEU A 53 -1.46 2.17 -13.53
N ASP A 54 -1.47 2.93 -14.61
CA ASP A 54 -0.40 2.89 -15.61
C ASP A 54 -0.31 4.23 -16.35
N MET A 55 0.69 5.05 -16.00
CA MET A 55 0.89 6.37 -16.60
C MET A 55 2.38 6.67 -16.83
N ASP A 56 2.65 7.50 -17.84
CA ASP A 56 3.99 8.02 -18.11
C ASP A 56 4.21 9.31 -17.31
N GLY A 57 5.03 9.23 -16.27
CA GLY A 57 5.35 10.34 -15.38
C GLY A 57 6.09 11.49 -16.06
N SER A 58 6.71 11.27 -17.24
CA SER A 58 7.36 12.34 -17.99
C SER A 58 6.37 13.29 -18.70
N GLN A 59 5.13 12.84 -18.90
CA GLN A 59 4.08 13.60 -19.59
C GLN A 59 3.26 14.49 -18.65
N HIS A 60 3.53 14.41 -17.34
CA HIS A 60 2.73 15.08 -16.32
C HIS A 60 3.61 15.84 -15.34
N SER A 61 3.11 16.95 -14.81
CA SER A 61 3.79 17.65 -13.72
C SER A 61 3.71 16.82 -12.43
N GLY A 62 4.68 17.01 -11.54
CA GLY A 62 4.66 16.35 -10.23
C GLY A 62 3.44 16.71 -9.38
N ILE A 63 2.91 17.93 -9.53
CA ILE A 63 1.66 18.37 -8.88
C ILE A 63 0.48 17.56 -9.40
N PHE A 64 0.33 17.47 -10.72
CA PHE A 64 -0.77 16.71 -11.33
C PHE A 64 -0.76 15.24 -10.90
N ILE A 65 0.43 14.61 -10.91
CA ILE A 65 0.59 13.22 -10.46
C ILE A 65 0.16 13.08 -9.00
N SER A 66 0.58 14.01 -8.15
CA SER A 66 0.22 13.99 -6.72
C SER A 66 -1.29 14.14 -6.53
N ASP A 67 -1.91 15.13 -7.16
CA ASP A 67 -3.35 15.37 -7.06
C ASP A 67 -4.16 14.17 -7.57
N PHE A 68 -3.72 13.56 -8.67
CA PHE A 68 -4.34 12.36 -9.22
C PHE A 68 -4.28 11.20 -8.22
N LEU A 69 -3.10 10.89 -7.68
CA LEU A 69 -2.91 9.78 -6.74
C LEU A 69 -3.67 10.00 -5.43
N TRP A 70 -3.67 11.22 -4.89
CA TRP A 70 -4.43 11.55 -3.68
C TRP A 70 -5.94 11.55 -3.91
N GLY A 71 -6.39 11.85 -5.13
CA GLY A 71 -7.80 11.71 -5.53
C GLY A 71 -8.33 10.28 -5.49
N LEU A 72 -7.45 9.27 -5.53
CA LEU A 72 -7.85 7.86 -5.39
C LEU A 72 -8.17 7.48 -3.94
N VAL A 73 -7.58 8.19 -2.98
CA VAL A 73 -7.72 7.87 -1.55
C VAL A 73 -9.09 8.36 -1.05
N PRO A 74 -9.95 7.47 -0.54
CA PRO A 74 -11.27 7.87 -0.03
C PRO A 74 -11.15 8.87 1.12
N THR A 75 -11.89 9.97 1.04
CA THR A 75 -11.93 11.02 2.07
C THR A 75 -13.08 10.88 3.05
N GLN A 76 -13.97 9.88 2.85
CA GLN A 76 -15.08 9.61 3.75
C GLN A 76 -14.58 9.01 5.06
N TRP A 77 -15.01 9.60 6.17
CA TRP A 77 -14.77 9.08 7.51
C TRP A 77 -15.82 8.04 7.87
N GLY A 78 -15.37 6.82 8.15
CA GLY A 78 -16.20 5.67 8.54
C GLY A 78 -15.31 4.46 8.82
N PRO A 79 -15.88 3.32 9.26
CA PRO A 79 -15.13 2.09 9.40
C PRO A 79 -14.44 1.75 8.08
N ARG A 80 -13.11 1.66 8.10
CA ARG A 80 -12.38 1.25 6.90
C ARG A 80 -12.78 -0.18 6.56
N ARG A 81 -13.35 -0.39 5.37
CA ARG A 81 -13.53 -1.75 4.85
C ARG A 81 -12.16 -2.39 4.65
N PRO A 82 -11.97 -3.66 5.04
CA PRO A 82 -10.76 -4.40 4.69
C PRO A 82 -10.58 -4.39 3.17
N PRO A 83 -9.34 -4.26 2.65
CA PRO A 83 -9.08 -4.43 1.23
C PRO A 83 -9.55 -5.81 0.77
N CYS A 84 -10.19 -5.90 -0.39
CA CYS A 84 -10.43 -7.19 -1.01
C CYS A 84 -9.07 -7.83 -1.33
N PRO A 85 -8.78 -9.04 -0.83
CA PRO A 85 -7.52 -9.70 -1.14
C PRO A 85 -7.45 -10.01 -2.64
N PRO A 86 -6.29 -9.81 -3.29
CA PRO A 86 -6.10 -10.25 -4.67
C PRO A 86 -6.19 -11.79 -4.70
N GLY A 87 -7.29 -12.31 -5.26
CA GLY A 87 -7.47 -13.77 -5.45
C GLY A 87 -8.81 -14.38 -5.03
N GLY A 88 -9.82 -13.59 -4.65
CA GLY A 88 -11.18 -14.13 -4.41
C GLY A 88 -11.74 -14.84 -5.65
N PRO A 89 -12.45 -15.98 -5.51
CA PRO A 89 -12.94 -16.75 -6.64
C PRO A 89 -13.92 -15.91 -7.47
N ARG A 90 -13.54 -15.70 -8.72
CA ARG A 90 -14.33 -15.02 -9.75
C ARG A 90 -15.50 -15.91 -10.15
N GLY A 91 -16.53 -16.01 -9.29
CA GLY A 91 -17.71 -16.83 -9.60
C GLY A 91 -18.63 -17.23 -8.45
N SER A 92 -18.35 -16.93 -7.18
CA SER A 92 -19.35 -17.19 -6.12
C SER A 92 -20.33 -16.03 -6.04
N ALA A 93 -21.60 -16.28 -6.34
CA ALA A 93 -22.73 -15.37 -6.14
C ALA A 93 -23.06 -15.13 -4.65
N THR A 94 -22.03 -15.08 -3.80
CA THR A 94 -22.11 -14.73 -2.39
C THR A 94 -21.24 -13.49 -2.19
N PRO A 95 -21.80 -12.35 -1.76
CA PRO A 95 -20.96 -11.20 -1.42
C PRO A 95 -20.10 -11.59 -0.20
N PRO A 96 -18.77 -11.54 -0.24
CA PRO A 96 -17.96 -11.72 0.96
C PRO A 96 -17.93 -10.41 1.74
N CYS A 97 -19.08 -9.80 2.02
CA CYS A 97 -19.20 -8.46 2.62
C CYS A 97 -20.57 -8.25 3.29
N THR A 98 -21.08 -9.17 4.11
CA THR A 98 -22.16 -8.81 5.05
C THR A 98 -21.50 -8.28 6.31
N TRP A 99 -21.32 -6.95 6.37
CA TRP A 99 -21.10 -6.24 7.62
C TRP A 99 -22.48 -5.90 8.20
N ASP A 100 -22.89 -6.61 9.25
CA ASP A 100 -23.96 -6.15 10.13
C ASP A 100 -23.34 -5.19 11.17
N PRO A 101 -23.73 -3.91 11.21
CA PRO A 101 -23.33 -3.02 12.31
C PRO A 101 -24.08 -3.42 13.60
N PRO A 102 -23.48 -3.26 14.79
CA PRO A 102 -24.22 -3.43 16.04
C PRO A 102 -25.26 -2.30 16.18
N HIS A 103 -26.47 -2.67 16.62
CA HIS A 103 -27.58 -1.78 16.97
C HIS A 103 -27.26 -0.81 18.11
#